data_AF-A0A261A405-F1
#
_entry.id   AF-A0A261A405-F1
#
_cell.length_a   1.000
_cell.length_b   1.000
_cell.length_c   1.000
_cell.angle_alpha   90.00
_cell.angle_beta   90.00
_cell.angle_gamma   90.00
#
_symmetry.space_group_name_H-M   'P 1'
#
loop_
_entity.id
_entity.type
_entity.pdbx_description
1 polymer ?
#
loop_
_entity_poly.entity_id
_entity_poly.type
_entity_poly.pdbx_seq_one_letter_code
_entity_poly.pdbx_strand_id
1 'polypeptide(L)'
;MKLLIPALLVLCHACLVVCDNHRIQTLSQDERNKLLEALNKDRQEIAKKIGIEFETMEYNMTCEHNLSELDACEHIQIGGKEMLFIPLRSNDVTSEYIHEWNPYVGNDNPYNVLFWPSRDTICCSKSFKCSKKIPKTERGPQLAGKQIEARGACASTRKRNNRGFVTDEHNKINNATIPPTSKYADIIGVPAIGDATTSGDSIEGPASSSGSKSNLIILFLA
;
A
#
# COMPACT_ATOMS: atom_id res chain seq x y z
N MET A 1 29.94 16.15 -41.11
CA MET A 1 28.48 16.28 -40.94
C MET A 1 27.67 14.98 -41.12
N LYS A 2 28.25 13.84 -41.56
CA LYS A 2 27.50 12.59 -41.82
C LYS A 2 27.42 11.59 -40.63
N LEU A 3 28.12 11.85 -39.54
CA LEU A 3 28.18 10.95 -38.36
C LEU A 3 27.34 11.42 -37.17
N LEU A 4 26.78 12.64 -37.22
CA LEU A 4 25.97 13.20 -36.13
C LEU A 4 24.57 12.56 -36.04
N ILE A 5 23.99 12.19 -37.18
CA ILE A 5 22.63 11.63 -37.28
C ILE A 5 22.52 10.24 -36.62
N PRO A 6 23.42 9.26 -36.90
CA PRO A 6 23.33 7.95 -36.24
C PRO A 6 23.63 8.02 -34.74
N ALA A 7 24.52 8.91 -34.29
CA ALA A 7 24.80 9.10 -32.87
C ALA A 7 23.59 9.70 -32.11
N LEU A 8 22.87 10.64 -32.71
CA LEU A 8 21.62 11.18 -32.17
C LEU A 8 20.50 10.14 -32.10
N LEU A 9 20.38 9.26 -33.10
CA LEU A 9 19.38 8.18 -33.12
C LEU A 9 19.62 7.14 -32.02
N VAL A 10 20.89 6.77 -31.77
CA VAL A 10 21.27 5.84 -30.69
C VAL A 10 21.02 6.47 -29.31
N LEU A 11 21.33 7.76 -29.13
CA LEU A 11 21.00 8.49 -27.90
C LEU A 11 19.50 8.60 -27.65
N CYS A 12 18.69 8.87 -28.69
CA CYS A 12 17.23 8.90 -28.57
C CYS A 12 16.65 7.52 -28.20
N HIS A 13 17.16 6.43 -28.79
CA HIS A 13 16.71 5.07 -28.43
C HIS A 13 17.15 4.69 -27.02
N ALA A 14 18.36 5.04 -26.59
CA ALA A 14 18.81 4.83 -25.22
C ALA A 14 17.99 5.65 -24.21
N CYS A 15 17.62 6.89 -24.53
CA CYS A 15 16.73 7.70 -23.68
C CYS A 15 15.32 7.10 -23.61
N LEU A 16 14.74 6.61 -24.71
CA LEU A 16 13.41 5.98 -24.70
C LEU A 16 13.39 4.69 -23.88
N VAL A 17 14.42 3.86 -23.98
CA VAL A 17 14.54 2.60 -23.22
C VAL A 17 14.77 2.86 -21.72
N VAL A 18 15.50 3.93 -21.35
CA VAL A 18 15.70 4.30 -19.94
C VAL A 18 14.45 4.98 -19.35
N CYS A 19 13.65 5.68 -20.15
CA CYS A 19 12.38 6.27 -19.70
C CYS A 19 11.26 5.25 -19.44
N ASP A 20 11.36 4.01 -19.93
CA ASP A 20 10.35 2.97 -19.68
C ASP A 20 10.49 2.29 -18.30
N ASN A 21 11.64 2.40 -17.64
CA ASN A 21 11.90 1.66 -16.39
C ASN A 21 11.35 2.30 -15.10
N HIS A 22 10.72 3.48 -15.18
CA HIS A 22 10.07 4.14 -14.03
C HIS A 22 8.71 4.72 -14.43
N ARG A 23 7.90 3.93 -15.14
CA ARG A 23 6.54 4.35 -15.48
C ARG A 23 5.66 4.26 -14.23
N ILE A 24 5.51 5.38 -13.52
CA ILE A 24 4.51 5.56 -12.48
C ILE A 24 3.16 5.16 -13.07
N GLN A 25 2.63 4.03 -12.59
CA GLN A 25 1.39 3.47 -13.12
C GLN A 25 0.20 4.12 -12.42
N THR A 26 -0.19 5.29 -12.92
CA THR A 26 -1.42 5.97 -12.49
C THR A 26 -2.65 5.16 -12.90
N LEU A 27 -3.74 5.35 -12.16
CA LEU A 27 -5.05 4.87 -12.54
C LEU A 27 -5.51 5.58 -13.80
N SER A 28 -6.21 4.84 -14.66
CA SER A 28 -7.00 5.41 -15.74
C SER A 28 -8.20 6.16 -15.17
N GLN A 29 -8.80 7.01 -16.00
CA GLN A 29 -10.03 7.72 -15.60
C GLN A 29 -11.17 6.75 -15.30
N ASP A 30 -11.28 5.65 -16.05
CA ASP A 30 -12.29 4.61 -15.83
C ASP A 30 -12.09 3.89 -14.48
N GLU A 31 -10.85 3.49 -14.15
CA GLU A 31 -10.52 2.89 -12.85
C GLU A 31 -10.87 3.84 -11.68
N ARG A 32 -10.54 5.14 -11.81
CA ARG A 32 -10.90 6.15 -10.80
C ARG A 32 -12.41 6.30 -10.62
N ASN A 33 -13.14 6.35 -11.73
CA ASN A 33 -14.60 6.51 -11.70
C ASN A 33 -15.27 5.29 -11.05
N LYS A 34 -14.87 4.08 -11.43
CA LYS A 34 -15.40 2.84 -10.85
C LYS A 34 -15.08 2.73 -9.35
N LEU A 35 -13.88 3.13 -8.95
CA LEU A 35 -13.49 3.18 -7.54
C LEU A 35 -14.38 4.14 -6.76
N LEU A 36 -14.54 5.39 -7.24
CA LEU A 36 -15.36 6.40 -6.58
C LEU A 36 -16.83 5.95 -6.49
N GLU A 37 -17.38 5.41 -7.58
CA GLU A 37 -18.76 4.95 -7.62
C GLU A 37 -18.99 3.84 -6.59
N ALA A 38 -18.14 2.81 -6.58
CA ALA A 38 -18.26 1.69 -5.66
C ALA A 38 -18.09 2.13 -4.20
N LEU A 39 -17.06 2.93 -3.91
CA LEU A 39 -16.80 3.40 -2.54
C LEU A 39 -17.92 4.30 -2.03
N ASN A 40 -18.38 5.27 -2.83
CA ASN A 40 -19.47 6.16 -2.42
C ASN A 40 -20.79 5.41 -2.22
N LYS A 41 -21.07 4.40 -3.07
CA LYS A 41 -22.23 3.53 -2.88
C LYS A 41 -22.16 2.77 -1.55
N ASP A 42 -21.04 2.11 -1.27
CA ASP A 42 -20.87 1.37 -0.01
C ASP A 42 -20.96 2.31 1.21
N ARG A 43 -20.33 3.48 1.11
CA ARG A 43 -20.41 4.56 2.11
C ARG A 43 -21.86 4.96 2.39
N GLN A 44 -22.67 5.17 1.37
CA GLN A 44 -24.08 5.53 1.51
C GLN A 44 -24.93 4.40 2.12
N GLU A 45 -24.71 3.15 1.69
CA GLU A 45 -25.42 1.98 2.21
C GLU A 45 -25.13 1.77 3.71
N ILE A 46 -23.86 1.89 4.10
CA ILE A 46 -23.43 1.80 5.51
C ILE A 46 -23.99 2.95 6.33
N ALA A 47 -23.84 4.19 5.85
CA ALA A 47 -24.34 5.40 6.51
C ALA A 47 -25.84 5.28 6.85
N LYS A 48 -26.64 4.82 5.89
CA LYS A 48 -28.08 4.53 6.08
C LYS A 48 -28.32 3.47 7.15
N LYS A 49 -27.54 2.38 7.15
CA LYS A 49 -27.69 1.25 8.09
C LYS A 49 -27.39 1.65 9.54
N ILE A 50 -26.38 2.49 9.75
CA ILE A 50 -25.93 2.88 11.10
C ILE A 50 -26.46 4.26 11.53
N GLY A 51 -27.27 4.91 10.69
CA GLY A 51 -27.94 6.17 10.98
C GLY A 51 -26.96 7.32 11.22
N ILE A 52 -26.02 7.51 10.30
CA ILE A 52 -25.10 8.67 10.25
C ILE A 52 -24.97 9.16 8.80
N GLU A 53 -24.30 10.27 8.60
CA GLU A 53 -24.07 10.85 7.28
C GLU A 53 -22.58 10.85 6.95
N PHE A 54 -22.25 10.44 5.72
CA PHE A 54 -20.90 10.45 5.20
C PHE A 54 -20.75 11.54 4.16
N GLU A 55 -19.63 12.27 4.20
CA GLU A 55 -19.23 13.12 3.09
C GLU A 55 -19.05 12.26 1.84
N THR A 56 -19.42 12.82 0.68
CA THR A 56 -19.17 12.18 -0.61
C THR A 56 -17.70 12.31 -0.96
N MET A 57 -17.06 11.18 -1.29
CA MET A 57 -15.66 11.16 -1.68
C MET A 57 -15.47 11.73 -3.08
N GLU A 58 -14.51 12.65 -3.20
CA GLU A 58 -13.98 13.15 -4.46
C GLU A 58 -12.57 12.60 -4.70
N TYR A 59 -12.20 12.43 -5.97
CA TYR A 59 -10.87 11.93 -6.32
C TYR A 59 -9.85 13.06 -6.42
N ASN A 60 -8.67 12.90 -5.81
CA ASN A 60 -7.59 13.87 -5.85
C ASN A 60 -6.39 13.35 -6.64
N MET A 61 -6.20 13.92 -7.83
CA MET A 61 -5.11 13.59 -8.75
C MET A 61 -3.72 13.96 -8.23
N THR A 62 -3.59 15.12 -7.55
CA THR A 62 -2.32 15.55 -6.96
C THR A 62 -1.88 14.57 -5.85
N CYS A 63 -2.84 14.12 -5.04
CA CYS A 63 -2.62 13.11 -4.02
C CYS A 63 -2.22 11.77 -4.63
N GLU A 64 -2.86 11.33 -5.73
CA GLU A 64 -2.49 10.09 -6.43
C GLU A 64 -1.04 10.12 -6.89
N HIS A 65 -0.64 11.23 -7.53
CA HIS A 65 0.73 11.40 -7.99
C HIS A 65 1.73 11.33 -6.83
N ASN A 66 1.51 12.10 -5.76
CA ASN A 66 2.37 12.08 -4.59
C ASN A 66 2.46 10.68 -3.97
N LEU A 67 1.32 9.99 -3.82
CA LEU A 67 1.24 8.64 -3.27
C LEU A 67 2.05 7.63 -4.12
N SER A 68 2.08 7.83 -5.43
CA SER A 68 2.78 6.94 -6.36
C SER A 68 4.30 7.11 -6.38
N GLU A 69 4.81 8.20 -5.80
CA GLU A 69 6.25 8.51 -5.69
C GLU A 69 6.84 8.13 -4.32
N LEU A 70 6.00 7.78 -3.33
CA LEU A 70 6.46 7.44 -2.00
C LEU A 70 7.21 6.10 -1.98
N ASP A 71 8.25 6.03 -1.14
CA ASP A 71 8.75 4.75 -0.66
C ASP A 71 7.66 4.09 0.20
N ALA A 72 7.02 3.07 -0.38
CA ALA A 72 5.92 2.36 0.23
C ALA A 72 6.28 1.75 1.58
N CYS A 73 7.49 1.22 1.73
CA CYS A 73 7.89 0.54 2.96
C CYS A 73 8.28 1.49 4.09
N GLU A 74 8.74 2.69 3.77
CA GLU A 74 8.96 3.73 4.77
C GLU A 74 7.64 4.34 5.26
N HIS A 75 6.62 4.39 4.40
CA HIS A 75 5.36 5.06 4.69
C HIS A 75 4.22 4.13 5.12
N ILE A 76 4.39 2.80 5.07
CA ILE A 76 3.35 1.84 5.44
C ILE A 76 2.85 1.99 6.89
N GLN A 77 3.68 2.54 7.78
CA GLN A 77 3.32 2.85 9.18
C GLN A 77 2.78 4.27 9.35
N ILE A 78 3.16 5.19 8.46
CA ILE A 78 2.98 6.63 8.65
C ILE A 78 1.68 7.04 7.99
N GLY A 79 0.58 6.94 8.74
CA GLY A 79 -0.49 7.89 8.53
C GLY A 79 -0.03 9.26 9.03
N GLY A 80 0.54 10.10 8.17
CA GLY A 80 0.81 11.49 8.54
C GLY A 80 -0.47 12.14 9.06
N LYS A 81 -0.38 13.17 9.93
CA LYS A 81 -1.56 13.86 10.50
C LYS A 81 -2.63 14.25 9.46
N GLU A 82 -2.24 14.45 8.21
CA GLU A 82 -3.13 14.82 7.11
C GLU A 82 -3.45 13.68 6.11
N MET A 83 -2.67 12.60 6.06
CA MET A 83 -2.87 11.47 5.11
C MET A 83 -2.71 10.13 5.82
N LEU A 84 -3.82 9.41 5.96
CA LEU A 84 -3.82 8.04 6.46
C LEU A 84 -3.77 7.08 5.28
N PHE A 85 -2.67 6.30 5.17
CA PHE A 85 -2.53 5.29 4.13
C PHE A 85 -3.31 4.02 4.48
N ILE A 86 -3.93 3.45 3.46
CA ILE A 86 -4.83 2.32 3.55
C ILE A 86 -4.36 1.30 2.52
N PRO A 87 -3.60 0.27 2.93
CA PRO A 87 -3.24 -0.81 2.03
C PRO A 87 -4.50 -1.47 1.49
N LEU A 88 -4.51 -1.69 0.17
CA LEU A 88 -5.63 -2.35 -0.50
C LEU A 88 -5.51 -3.87 -0.43
N ARG A 89 -4.28 -4.37 -0.43
CA ARG A 89 -3.95 -5.74 -0.07
C ARG A 89 -2.76 -5.75 0.87
N SER A 90 -2.82 -6.59 1.89
CA SER A 90 -1.78 -6.78 2.89
C SER A 90 -1.81 -8.24 3.36
N ASN A 91 -0.66 -8.78 3.73
CA ASN A 91 -0.63 -10.05 4.45
C ASN A 91 -0.99 -9.80 5.94
N ASP A 92 -1.26 -10.88 6.68
CA ASP A 92 -1.65 -10.77 8.09
C ASP A 92 -0.56 -10.09 8.94
N VAL A 93 0.71 -10.35 8.63
CA VAL A 93 1.86 -9.73 9.31
C VAL A 93 1.86 -8.21 9.12
N THR A 94 1.57 -7.71 7.91
CA THR A 94 1.44 -6.27 7.64
C THR A 94 0.28 -5.67 8.43
N SER A 95 -0.85 -6.37 8.52
CA SER A 95 -2.01 -5.88 9.29
C SER A 95 -1.67 -5.77 10.78
N GLU A 96 -1.02 -6.79 11.35
CA GLU A 96 -0.53 -6.79 12.73
C GLU A 96 0.51 -5.68 12.95
N TYR A 97 1.40 -5.48 11.97
CA TYR A 97 2.40 -4.42 11.99
C TYR A 97 1.78 -3.02 11.98
N ILE A 98 0.81 -2.74 11.10
CA ILE A 98 0.15 -1.44 11.06
C ILE A 98 -0.60 -1.17 12.37
N HIS A 99 -1.31 -2.18 12.90
CA HIS A 99 -2.03 -2.05 14.16
C HIS A 99 -1.08 -1.77 15.33
N GLU A 100 0.01 -2.52 15.45
CA GLU A 100 1.01 -2.31 16.51
C GLU A 100 1.60 -0.90 16.44
N TRP A 101 1.83 -0.34 15.25
CA TRP A 101 2.52 0.94 15.07
C TRP A 101 1.62 2.16 14.96
N ASN A 102 0.30 2.01 15.03
CA ASN A 102 -0.62 3.14 14.92
C ASN A 102 -0.77 3.88 16.26
N PRO A 103 -0.30 5.13 16.39
CA PRO A 103 -0.39 5.87 17.66
C PRO A 103 -1.76 6.49 17.90
N TYR A 104 -2.62 6.56 16.88
CA TYR A 104 -3.93 7.22 16.93
C TYR A 104 -5.09 6.24 17.10
N VAL A 105 -4.79 4.94 17.04
CA VAL A 105 -5.79 3.90 16.85
C VAL A 105 -5.46 2.82 17.86
N GLY A 106 -6.26 2.73 18.91
CA GLY A 106 -6.25 1.55 19.78
C GLY A 106 -6.80 0.36 18.99
N ASN A 107 -7.92 -0.22 19.44
CA ASN A 107 -8.56 -1.36 18.78
C ASN A 107 -9.27 -1.03 17.45
N ASP A 108 -9.09 0.15 16.84
CA ASP A 108 -9.82 0.43 15.59
C ASP A 108 -9.18 -0.33 14.43
N ASN A 109 -10.03 -0.87 13.58
CA ASN A 109 -9.60 -1.48 12.34
C ASN A 109 -8.97 -0.39 11.44
N PRO A 110 -7.68 -0.47 11.07
CA PRO A 110 -7.02 0.53 10.24
C PRO A 110 -7.68 0.70 8.86
N TYR A 111 -8.47 -0.29 8.42
CA TYR A 111 -9.23 -0.24 7.19
C TYR A 111 -10.51 0.63 7.27
N ASN A 112 -10.96 1.00 8.48
CA ASN A 112 -12.14 1.84 8.69
C ASN A 112 -11.96 3.27 8.17
N VAL A 113 -10.73 3.69 7.87
CA VAL A 113 -10.43 5.05 7.40
C VAL A 113 -11.19 5.40 6.11
N LEU A 114 -11.42 4.44 5.20
CA LEU A 114 -12.25 4.64 4.00
C LEU A 114 -13.71 4.99 4.32
N PHE A 115 -14.16 4.70 5.53
CA PHE A 115 -15.52 4.88 6.01
C PHE A 115 -15.61 5.90 7.13
N TRP A 116 -14.57 6.71 7.35
CA TRP A 116 -14.68 7.84 8.27
C TRP A 116 -15.66 8.88 7.71
N PRO A 117 -16.62 9.39 8.51
CA PRO A 117 -17.72 10.21 7.99
C PRO A 117 -17.24 11.52 7.39
N SER A 118 -16.24 12.14 8.03
CA SER A 118 -15.71 13.46 7.68
C SER A 118 -14.70 13.47 6.53
N ARG A 119 -14.33 12.30 5.99
CA ARG A 119 -13.41 12.21 4.87
C ARG A 119 -14.16 12.43 3.56
N ASP A 120 -13.67 13.37 2.76
CA ASP A 120 -14.31 13.84 1.53
C ASP A 120 -13.42 13.70 0.30
N THR A 121 -12.19 13.23 0.48
CA THR A 121 -11.20 13.17 -0.57
C THR A 121 -10.46 11.84 -0.48
N ILE A 122 -10.25 11.20 -1.63
CA ILE A 122 -9.48 9.98 -1.78
C ILE A 122 -8.52 10.07 -2.95
N CYS A 123 -7.40 9.38 -2.85
CA CYS A 123 -6.52 9.07 -3.96
C CYS A 123 -5.95 7.66 -3.79
N CYS A 124 -5.63 6.97 -4.88
CA CYS A 124 -5.09 5.62 -4.80
C CYS A 124 -4.00 5.40 -5.83
N SER A 125 -3.06 4.51 -5.51
CA SER A 125 -2.01 4.04 -6.40
C SER A 125 -2.00 2.53 -6.44
N LYS A 126 -2.00 1.97 -7.66
CA LYS A 126 -1.77 0.53 -7.88
C LYS A 126 -0.28 0.17 -7.95
N SER A 127 0.61 1.16 -8.10
CA SER A 127 2.06 0.96 -8.10
C SER A 127 2.66 0.85 -6.70
N PHE A 128 1.92 1.21 -5.66
CA PHE A 128 2.36 1.07 -4.27
C PHE A 128 2.67 -0.40 -3.94
N LYS A 129 3.92 -0.71 -3.62
CA LYS A 129 4.38 -2.07 -3.30
C LYS A 129 5.39 -2.01 -2.15
N CYS A 130 5.10 -2.70 -1.05
CA CYS A 130 6.07 -2.91 0.01
C CYS A 130 6.31 -4.39 0.23
N SER A 131 7.59 -4.78 0.33
CA SER A 131 8.02 -6.09 0.76
C SER A 131 9.33 -5.95 1.53
N LYS A 132 9.30 -6.06 2.87
CA LYS A 132 10.51 -6.05 3.69
C LYS A 132 10.38 -6.93 4.93
N LYS A 133 11.52 -7.32 5.49
CA LYS A 133 11.57 -7.89 6.84
C LYS A 133 11.49 -6.79 7.88
N ILE A 134 10.71 -7.03 8.92
CA ILE A 134 10.58 -6.10 10.04
C ILE A 134 11.91 -6.11 10.83
N PRO A 135 12.56 -4.95 11.03
CA PRO A 135 13.75 -4.88 11.88
C PRO A 135 13.40 -5.14 13.34
N LYS A 136 14.40 -5.46 14.16
CA LYS A 136 14.18 -5.58 15.61
C LYS A 136 13.96 -4.18 16.20
N THR A 137 12.82 -4.00 16.87
CA THR A 137 12.38 -2.73 17.47
C THR A 137 11.89 -2.97 18.89
N GLU A 138 11.90 -1.93 19.74
CA GLU A 138 11.33 -2.02 21.09
C GLU A 138 9.81 -2.24 21.07
N ARG A 139 9.14 -1.62 20.09
CA ARG A 139 7.71 -1.77 19.81
C ARG A 139 7.49 -2.93 18.83
N GLY A 140 6.57 -3.84 19.13
CA GLY A 140 6.34 -5.04 18.32
C GLY A 140 7.52 -6.03 18.21
N PRO A 141 8.26 -6.38 19.28
CA PRO A 141 9.42 -7.27 19.20
C PRO A 141 9.08 -8.67 18.66
N GLN A 142 7.84 -9.13 18.86
CA GLN A 142 7.31 -10.40 18.34
C GLN A 142 7.22 -10.45 16.80
N LEU A 143 7.30 -9.29 16.13
CA LEU A 143 7.24 -9.17 14.68
C LEU A 143 8.61 -9.17 14.01
N ALA A 144 9.70 -9.08 14.79
CA ALA A 144 11.05 -8.99 14.26
C ALA A 144 11.38 -10.17 13.33
N GLY A 145 11.90 -9.85 12.14
CA GLY A 145 12.27 -10.82 11.11
C GLY A 145 11.11 -11.38 10.26
N LYS A 146 9.84 -11.14 10.63
CA LYS A 146 8.69 -11.49 9.80
C LYS A 146 8.65 -10.60 8.56
N GLN A 147 8.09 -11.12 7.46
CA GLN A 147 7.95 -10.41 6.18
C GLN A 147 6.63 -9.62 6.14
N ILE A 148 6.69 -8.30 5.98
CA ILE A 148 5.53 -7.52 5.56
C ILE A 148 5.42 -7.54 4.04
N GLU A 149 4.19 -7.67 3.54
CA GLU A 149 3.85 -7.47 2.14
C GLU A 149 2.58 -6.63 2.04
N ALA A 150 2.59 -5.62 1.17
CA ALA A 150 1.43 -4.82 0.81
C ALA A 150 1.46 -4.42 -0.67
N ARG A 151 0.28 -4.38 -1.29
CA ARG A 151 0.09 -4.00 -2.70
C ARG A 151 -1.11 -3.08 -2.83
N GLY A 152 -0.91 -2.01 -3.58
CA GLY A 152 -1.88 -0.95 -3.74
C GLY A 152 -2.12 -0.19 -2.42
N ALA A 153 -2.31 1.11 -2.53
CA ALA A 153 -2.69 1.92 -1.38
C ALA A 153 -3.68 2.99 -1.81
N CYS A 154 -4.54 3.37 -0.87
CA CYS A 154 -5.26 4.62 -0.93
C CYS A 154 -4.81 5.54 0.20
N ALA A 155 -4.99 6.84 0.01
CA ALA A 155 -4.94 7.82 1.06
C ALA A 155 -6.26 8.58 1.07
N SER A 156 -6.77 8.87 2.27
CA SER A 156 -7.94 9.71 2.43
C SER A 156 -7.63 10.92 3.28
N THR A 157 -8.11 12.08 2.84
CA THR A 157 -7.90 13.36 3.50
C THR A 157 -9.24 14.02 3.81
N ARG A 158 -9.18 15.17 4.48
CA ARG A 158 -10.33 16.02 4.77
C ARG A 158 -9.99 17.42 4.27
N LYS A 159 -10.88 18.07 3.50
CA LYS A 159 -10.74 19.50 3.22
C LYS A 159 -10.82 20.27 4.54
N ARG A 160 -9.90 21.23 4.78
CA ARG A 160 -9.64 21.83 6.12
C ARG A 160 -10.88 22.39 6.84
N ASN A 161 -11.96 22.71 6.13
CA ASN A 161 -13.19 23.30 6.68
C ASN A 161 -14.31 22.30 7.01
N ASN A 162 -14.07 20.99 6.85
CA ASN A 162 -15.12 19.99 7.06
C ASN A 162 -15.28 19.53 8.52
N ARG A 163 -16.40 18.85 8.76
CA ARG A 163 -16.88 18.28 10.01
C ARG A 163 -15.78 17.70 10.93
N GLY A 164 -15.85 18.02 12.22
CA GLY A 164 -14.96 17.50 13.27
C GLY A 164 -15.10 15.98 13.49
N PHE A 165 -14.17 15.39 14.23
CA PHE A 165 -14.29 14.00 14.67
C PHE A 165 -15.44 13.87 15.68
N VAL A 166 -16.34 12.92 15.46
CA VAL A 166 -17.49 12.65 16.34
C VAL A 166 -17.36 11.21 16.87
N THR A 167 -17.13 11.07 18.16
CA THR A 167 -16.85 9.77 18.82
C THR A 167 -17.96 8.75 18.61
N ASP A 168 -19.23 9.16 18.72
CA ASP A 168 -20.36 8.24 18.56
C ASP A 168 -20.46 7.67 17.14
N GLU A 169 -20.13 8.47 16.13
CA GLU A 169 -20.12 8.01 14.74
C GLU A 169 -18.96 7.05 14.49
N HIS A 170 -17.79 7.35 15.04
CA HIS A 170 -16.63 6.47 14.99
C HIS A 170 -16.93 5.10 15.62
N ASN A 171 -17.57 5.10 16.78
CA ASN A 171 -18.00 3.87 17.45
C ASN A 171 -19.01 3.08 16.63
N LYS A 172 -19.97 3.75 15.96
CA LYS A 172 -20.92 3.09 15.05
C LYS A 172 -20.21 2.42 13.87
N ILE A 173 -19.19 3.06 13.30
CA ILE A 173 -18.40 2.51 12.18
C ILE A 173 -17.58 1.31 12.63
N ASN A 174 -16.92 1.40 13.79
CA ASN A 174 -16.14 0.29 14.34
C ASN A 174 -16.97 -0.98 14.56
N ASN A 175 -18.27 -0.82 14.82
CA ASN A 175 -19.21 -1.93 14.97
C ASN A 175 -19.94 -2.32 13.67
N ALA A 176 -19.71 -1.60 12.57
CA ALA A 176 -20.33 -1.86 11.29
C ALA A 176 -19.57 -2.96 10.52
N THR A 177 -20.32 -3.78 9.79
CA THR A 177 -19.73 -4.63 8.76
C THR A 177 -19.40 -3.77 7.55
N ILE A 178 -18.11 -3.58 7.28
CA ILE A 178 -17.62 -2.84 6.11
C ILE A 178 -17.01 -3.79 5.07
N PRO A 179 -17.07 -3.47 3.76
CA PRO A 179 -16.35 -4.19 2.74
C PRO A 179 -14.83 -4.24 3.01
N PRO A 180 -14.16 -5.35 2.72
CA PRO A 180 -12.71 -5.43 2.82
C PRO A 180 -12.06 -4.52 1.76
N THR A 181 -10.86 -4.01 2.05
CA THR A 181 -10.14 -3.13 1.11
C THR A 181 -9.74 -3.83 -0.19
N SER A 182 -9.62 -5.16 -0.16
CA SER A 182 -9.39 -5.99 -1.34
C SER A 182 -10.46 -5.82 -2.43
N LYS A 183 -11.72 -5.53 -2.06
CA LYS A 183 -12.79 -5.20 -3.02
C LYS A 183 -12.38 -4.03 -3.92
N TYR A 184 -11.81 -2.98 -3.34
CA TYR A 184 -11.37 -1.80 -4.08
C TYR A 184 -10.07 -2.07 -4.85
N ALA A 185 -9.23 -2.96 -4.33
CA ALA A 185 -8.06 -3.48 -5.02
C ALA A 185 -8.44 -4.16 -6.35
N ASP A 186 -9.49 -5.00 -6.34
CA ASP A 186 -10.01 -5.68 -7.52
C ASP A 186 -10.49 -4.68 -8.58
N ILE A 187 -11.20 -3.63 -8.16
CA ILE A 187 -11.75 -2.59 -9.06
C ILE A 187 -10.64 -1.87 -9.85
N ILE A 188 -9.52 -1.57 -9.19
CA ILE A 188 -8.41 -0.83 -9.79
C ILE A 188 -7.26 -1.73 -10.28
N GLY A 189 -7.47 -3.05 -10.30
CA GLY A 189 -6.52 -4.02 -10.85
C GLY A 189 -5.23 -4.19 -10.04
N VAL A 190 -5.28 -4.08 -8.71
CA VAL A 190 -4.12 -4.37 -7.84
C VAL A 190 -3.90 -5.88 -7.75
N PRO A 191 -2.70 -6.39 -8.13
CA PRO A 191 -2.38 -7.81 -8.08
C PRO A 191 -2.49 -8.40 -6.68
N ALA A 192 -2.77 -9.70 -6.56
CA ALA A 192 -2.78 -10.37 -5.27
C ALA A 192 -1.36 -10.45 -4.69
N ILE A 193 -1.30 -10.65 -3.38
CA ILE A 193 -0.08 -10.95 -2.65
C ILE A 193 0.35 -12.37 -3.01
N GLY A 194 1.64 -12.57 -3.28
CA GLY A 194 2.16 -13.86 -3.77
C GLY A 194 2.03 -14.10 -5.28
N ASP A 195 1.39 -13.21 -6.05
CA ASP A 195 1.44 -13.29 -7.52
C ASP A 195 2.86 -12.95 -8.01
N ALA A 196 3.52 -13.96 -8.59
CA ALA A 196 4.89 -13.90 -9.12
C ALA A 196 5.05 -13.04 -10.38
N THR A 197 3.94 -12.55 -10.97
CA THR A 197 3.94 -11.90 -12.29
C THR A 197 4.55 -10.49 -12.31
N THR A 198 5.09 -9.98 -11.19
CA THR A 198 5.91 -8.74 -11.18
C THR A 198 7.04 -8.76 -10.15
N SER A 199 7.71 -9.89 -9.96
CA SER A 199 9.01 -9.95 -9.26
C SER A 199 10.17 -9.94 -10.27
N GLY A 200 10.28 -8.85 -11.03
CA GLY A 200 11.50 -8.52 -11.76
C GLY A 200 12.26 -7.49 -10.94
N ASP A 201 13.04 -7.97 -9.97
CA ASP A 201 14.24 -7.35 -9.38
C ASP A 201 14.53 -8.03 -8.04
N SER A 202 14.97 -9.28 -8.12
CA SER A 202 15.86 -9.83 -7.11
C SER A 202 17.28 -9.56 -7.58
N ILE A 203 17.88 -8.49 -7.08
CA ILE A 203 19.33 -8.29 -7.21
C ILE A 203 19.98 -9.44 -6.43
N GLU A 204 20.61 -10.36 -7.16
CA GLU A 204 21.53 -11.34 -6.61
C GLU A 204 22.66 -10.60 -5.86
N GLY A 205 22.59 -10.63 -4.53
CA GLY A 205 23.74 -10.36 -3.67
C GLY A 205 24.61 -11.62 -3.56
N PRO A 206 25.94 -11.48 -3.52
CA PRO A 206 26.86 -12.59 -3.74
C PRO A 206 26.80 -13.62 -2.60
N ALA A 207 26.81 -14.90 -3.00
CA ALA A 207 26.92 -16.03 -2.10
C ALA A 207 28.25 -15.98 -1.32
N SER A 208 28.14 -15.69 -0.02
CA SER A 208 29.19 -15.95 0.98
C SER A 208 28.83 -17.24 1.71
N SER A 209 29.39 -18.36 1.26
CA SER A 209 29.32 -19.64 1.98
C SER A 209 30.70 -20.02 2.51
N SER A 210 31.00 -19.66 3.76
CA SER A 210 32.07 -20.31 4.52
C SER A 210 31.49 -21.57 5.19
N GLY A 211 31.56 -22.71 4.51
CA GLY A 211 31.19 -24.01 5.05
C GLY A 211 32.43 -24.81 5.44
N SER A 212 32.79 -24.79 6.73
CA SER A 212 33.75 -25.72 7.34
C SER A 212 33.20 -27.14 7.30
N LYS A 213 33.87 -28.03 6.56
CA LYS A 213 33.57 -29.47 6.53
C LYS A 213 34.24 -30.15 7.72
N SER A 214 33.47 -30.51 8.75
CA SER A 214 33.90 -31.48 9.75
C SER A 214 33.62 -32.89 9.23
N ASN A 215 34.67 -33.62 8.88
CA ASN A 215 34.62 -35.05 8.56
C ASN A 215 34.47 -35.85 9.86
N LEU A 216 33.33 -36.51 10.07
CA LEU A 216 33.16 -37.52 11.10
C LEU A 216 33.50 -38.90 10.49
N ILE A 217 34.68 -39.42 10.81
CA ILE A 217 35.08 -40.79 10.49
C ILE A 217 34.66 -41.68 11.66
N ILE A 218 33.75 -42.61 11.41
CA ILE A 218 33.37 -43.67 12.35
C ILE A 218 34.27 -44.87 12.06
N LEU A 219 35.17 -45.20 13.00
CA LEU A 219 35.94 -46.45 13.00
C LEU A 219 35.31 -47.41 14.00
N PHE A 220 34.76 -48.52 13.49
CA PHE A 220 34.48 -49.71 14.27
C PHE A 220 35.75 -50.57 14.34
N LEU A 221 36.14 -51.00 15.54
CA LEU A 221 37.05 -52.12 15.71
C LEU A 221 36.45 -53.11 16.70
N ALA A 222 36.33 -54.35 16.23
CA ALA A 222 36.32 -55.57 17.01
C ALA A 222 37.77 -56.03 17.23
#